data_AF-A0A7C3UCL3-F1
#
_entry.id   AF-A0A7C3UCL3-F1
#
_cell.length_a   1.000
_cell.length_b   1.000
_cell.length_c   1.000
_cell.angle_alpha   90.00
_cell.angle_beta   90.00
_cell.angle_gamma   90.00
#
_symmetry.space_group_name_H-M   'P 1'
#
loop_
_entity.id
_entity.type
_entity.pdbx_description
1 polymer ?
#
loop_
_entity_poly.entity_id
_entity_poly.type
_entity_poly.pdbx_seq_one_letter_code
_entity_poly.pdbx_strand_id
1 'polypeptide(L)'
;MEADDLRWMALFPIILVFTLHFHVAFPEEVAVSVSNGGTIVWSDLTVVKTGDIYVGRNSTLILRNVLLQLSIRGEKSYNITVADHSTLILEASNVTSLSGLSTITVANSSNILLRDGSSLNGFQTLNLNNASLTSIVDGTLKVNHVNGSTRILELARTLAPDTQINITAQ
;
A
#
# COMPACT_ATOMS: atom_id res chain seq x y z
N MET A 1 -39.20 2.12 -66.00
CA MET A 1 -38.62 0.77 -66.05
C MET A 1 -37.32 0.88 -66.80
N GLU A 2 -36.13 0.65 -66.29
CA GLU A 2 -35.56 0.25 -64.99
C GLU A 2 -34.08 0.72 -65.13
N ALA A 3 -33.50 1.43 -64.15
CA ALA A 3 -32.58 0.86 -63.14
C ALA A 3 -31.47 -0.01 -63.78
N ASP A 4 -30.18 0.11 -63.51
CA ASP A 4 -29.34 0.84 -62.56
C ASP A 4 -27.89 0.59 -63.03
N ASP A 5 -26.93 1.23 -62.36
CA ASP A 5 -25.63 0.64 -61.94
C ASP A 5 -24.44 1.60 -62.17
N LEU A 6 -24.57 2.80 -61.59
CA LEU A 6 -23.45 3.69 -61.24
C LEU A 6 -22.89 3.23 -59.90
N ARG A 7 -21.88 2.35 -59.94
CA ARG A 7 -21.19 1.87 -58.74
C ARG A 7 -20.27 2.94 -58.17
N TRP A 8 -20.77 3.63 -57.16
CA TRP A 8 -20.00 4.46 -56.24
C TRP A 8 -19.10 3.56 -55.38
N MET A 9 -17.78 3.71 -55.49
CA MET A 9 -16.82 3.16 -54.52
C MET A 9 -16.91 3.98 -53.23
N ALA A 10 -17.68 3.49 -52.26
CA ALA A 10 -17.69 4.03 -50.91
C ALA A 10 -16.39 3.66 -50.19
N LEU A 11 -15.54 4.65 -49.95
CA LEU A 11 -14.45 4.61 -48.97
C LEU A 11 -15.07 4.49 -47.58
N PHE A 12 -14.87 3.37 -46.90
CA PHE A 12 -15.21 3.21 -45.49
C PHE A 12 -14.09 3.80 -44.63
N PRO A 13 -14.33 4.83 -43.79
CA PRO A 13 -13.38 5.19 -42.75
C PRO A 13 -13.42 4.13 -41.65
N ILE A 14 -12.27 3.48 -41.42
CA ILE A 14 -12.04 2.62 -40.25
C ILE A 14 -11.99 3.55 -39.03
N ILE A 15 -13.04 3.55 -38.21
CA ILE A 15 -13.04 4.23 -36.92
C ILE A 15 -12.31 3.30 -35.94
N LEU A 16 -11.07 3.66 -35.61
CA LEU A 16 -10.29 3.03 -34.56
C LEU A 16 -10.78 3.56 -33.21
N VAL A 17 -11.64 2.81 -32.53
CA VAL A 17 -12.09 3.14 -31.17
C VAL A 17 -11.03 2.66 -30.19
N PHE A 18 -10.24 3.59 -29.64
CA PHE A 18 -9.41 3.30 -28.47
C PHE A 18 -10.30 3.28 -27.22
N THR A 19 -10.62 2.10 -26.72
CA THR A 19 -11.20 1.93 -25.38
C THR A 19 -10.10 2.10 -24.32
N LEU A 20 -9.92 3.33 -23.86
CA LEU A 20 -9.22 3.60 -22.60
C LEU A 20 -10.04 3.00 -21.45
N HIS A 21 -9.60 1.83 -20.97
CA HIS A 21 -10.15 1.21 -19.78
C HIS A 21 -9.62 1.95 -18.55
N PHE A 22 -10.33 3.00 -18.13
CA PHE A 22 -10.13 3.57 -16.81
C PHE A 22 -10.69 2.58 -15.78
N HIS A 23 -9.83 1.88 -15.06
CA HIS A 23 -10.22 1.19 -13.82
C HIS A 23 -10.49 2.28 -12.77
N VAL A 24 -11.72 2.77 -12.73
CA VAL A 24 -12.20 3.59 -11.61
C VAL A 24 -12.40 2.63 -10.44
N ALA A 25 -11.39 2.53 -9.58
CA ALA A 25 -11.49 1.79 -8.33
C ALA A 25 -12.49 2.52 -7.43
N PHE A 26 -13.71 1.99 -7.32
CA PHE A 26 -14.63 2.43 -6.29
C PHE A 26 -14.03 2.11 -4.92
N PRO A 27 -14.08 3.04 -3.95
CA PRO A 27 -13.55 2.81 -2.62
C PRO A 27 -14.27 1.62 -1.97
N GLU A 28 -13.50 0.62 -1.57
CA GLU A 28 -14.04 -0.55 -0.90
C GLU A 28 -14.00 -0.30 0.63
N GLU A 29 -15.17 -0.12 1.25
CA GLU A 29 -15.34 -0.04 2.71
C GLU A 29 -15.17 -1.42 3.37
N VAL A 30 -14.02 -2.04 3.15
CA VAL A 30 -13.73 -3.36 3.70
C VAL A 30 -12.38 -3.30 4.41
N ALA A 31 -12.45 -3.41 5.74
CA ALA A 31 -11.27 -3.67 6.55
C ALA A 31 -10.62 -4.97 6.08
N VAL A 32 -9.30 -4.95 5.93
CA VAL A 32 -8.55 -6.11 5.44
C VAL A 32 -7.91 -6.78 6.63
N SER A 33 -8.22 -8.06 6.82
CA SER A 33 -7.67 -8.85 7.92
C SER A 33 -7.02 -10.11 7.36
N VAL A 34 -5.72 -10.26 7.62
CA VAL A 34 -5.00 -11.51 7.43
C VAL A 34 -4.79 -12.14 8.79
N SER A 35 -5.29 -13.36 8.98
CA SER A 35 -5.20 -14.05 10.26
C SER A 35 -5.05 -15.56 10.08
N ASN A 36 -4.79 -16.25 11.20
CA ASN A 36 -4.71 -17.71 11.30
C ASN A 36 -3.57 -18.32 10.47
N GLY A 37 -2.38 -17.71 10.49
CA GLY A 37 -1.22 -18.18 9.74
C GLY A 37 -1.32 -17.95 8.22
N GLY A 38 -2.33 -17.19 7.78
CA GLY A 38 -2.58 -16.95 6.36
C GLY A 38 -1.51 -16.09 5.71
N THR A 39 -1.34 -16.26 4.40
CA THR A 39 -0.56 -15.33 3.57
C THR A 39 -1.45 -14.78 2.48
N ILE A 40 -1.53 -13.45 2.39
CA ILE A 40 -2.19 -12.75 1.29
C ILE A 40 -1.13 -11.97 0.52
N VAL A 41 -1.21 -12.08 -0.81
CA VAL A 41 -0.37 -11.32 -1.73
C VAL A 41 -1.28 -10.44 -2.58
N TRP A 42 -1.01 -9.14 -2.56
CA TRP A 42 -1.59 -8.18 -3.49
C TRP A 42 -0.51 -7.77 -4.47
N SER A 43 -0.81 -7.89 -5.77
CA SER A 43 0.14 -7.59 -6.83
C SER A 43 -0.49 -6.69 -7.88
N ASP A 44 0.30 -5.75 -8.41
CA ASP A 44 0.01 -4.99 -9.63
C ASP A 44 -1.33 -4.25 -9.60
N LEU A 45 -1.64 -3.61 -8.48
CA LEU A 45 -2.94 -2.97 -8.26
C LEU A 45 -2.83 -1.56 -7.69
N THR A 46 -3.77 -0.70 -8.09
CA THR A 46 -4.01 0.60 -7.46
C THR A 46 -5.36 0.52 -6.75
N VAL A 47 -5.38 0.81 -5.44
CA VAL A 47 -6.58 0.63 -4.62
C VAL A 47 -6.71 1.72 -3.56
N VAL A 48 -7.95 2.13 -3.34
CA VAL A 48 -8.34 2.97 -2.20
C VAL A 48 -9.08 2.09 -1.21
N LYS A 49 -8.61 2.07 0.05
CA LYS A 49 -9.26 1.37 1.16
C LYS A 49 -9.78 2.36 2.18
N THR A 50 -11.03 2.14 2.60
CA THR A 50 -11.71 2.91 3.65
C THR A 50 -11.98 2.02 4.86
N GLY A 51 -10.95 1.25 5.26
CA GLY A 51 -10.96 0.36 6.41
C GLY A 51 -9.55 0.13 6.94
N ASP A 52 -9.46 -0.28 8.21
CA ASP A 52 -8.19 -0.65 8.83
C ASP A 52 -7.61 -1.91 8.17
N ILE A 53 -6.29 -2.02 8.19
CA ILE A 53 -5.57 -3.22 7.75
C ILE A 53 -4.97 -3.88 8.99
N TYR A 54 -5.30 -5.16 9.19
CA TYR A 54 -4.79 -5.97 10.29
C TYR A 54 -4.10 -7.22 9.75
N VAL A 55 -2.89 -7.47 10.22
CA VAL A 55 -2.10 -8.68 9.94
C VAL A 55 -1.74 -9.29 11.29
N GLY A 56 -2.35 -10.42 11.62
CA GLY A 56 -2.25 -11.00 12.97
C GLY A 56 -2.11 -12.51 12.98
N ARG A 57 -1.82 -13.07 14.15
CA ARG A 57 -1.77 -14.53 14.39
C ARG A 57 -0.83 -15.26 13.42
N ASN A 58 0.44 -14.89 13.42
CA ASN A 58 1.50 -15.48 12.57
C ASN A 58 1.22 -15.36 11.06
N SER A 59 0.55 -14.30 10.63
CA SER A 59 0.16 -14.14 9.21
C SER A 59 1.12 -13.23 8.46
N THR A 60 1.03 -13.26 7.12
CA THR A 60 1.81 -12.39 6.25
C THR A 60 0.93 -11.66 5.24
N LEU A 61 1.12 -10.35 5.13
CA LEU A 61 0.59 -9.55 4.02
C LEU A 61 1.76 -9.07 3.17
N ILE A 62 1.72 -9.35 1.87
CA ILE A 62 2.71 -8.92 0.90
C ILE A 62 2.04 -8.00 -0.12
N LEU A 63 2.56 -6.79 -0.26
CA LEU A 63 2.18 -5.87 -1.33
C LEU A 63 3.33 -5.80 -2.35
N ARG A 64 3.05 -6.13 -3.61
CA ARG A 64 3.99 -6.12 -4.74
C ARG A 64 3.52 -5.18 -5.83
N ASN A 65 4.29 -4.14 -6.14
CA ASN A 65 3.89 -3.16 -7.16
C ASN A 65 2.47 -2.60 -6.90
N VAL A 66 2.18 -2.27 -5.64
CA VAL A 66 0.86 -1.79 -5.20
C VAL A 66 0.90 -0.30 -4.90
N LEU A 67 -0.10 0.43 -5.39
CA LEU A 67 -0.42 1.78 -4.95
C LEU A 67 -1.66 1.74 -4.05
N LEU A 68 -1.45 1.78 -2.73
CA LEU A 68 -2.49 1.72 -1.73
C LEU A 68 -2.71 3.10 -1.10
N GLN A 69 -3.93 3.61 -1.20
CA GLN A 69 -4.36 4.81 -0.49
C GLN A 69 -5.34 4.44 0.62
N LEU A 70 -5.13 4.99 1.81
CA LEU A 70 -6.08 4.94 2.91
C LEU A 70 -6.88 6.24 2.96
N SER A 71 -8.20 6.10 3.06
CA SER A 71 -9.19 7.18 2.98
C SER A 71 -9.30 7.80 1.59
N ILE A 72 -10.47 8.35 1.25
CA ILE A 72 -10.72 8.96 -0.07
C ILE A 72 -10.20 10.40 -0.10
N ARG A 73 -10.45 11.15 0.97
CA ARG A 73 -10.16 12.60 1.11
C ARG A 73 -9.51 12.94 2.46
N GLY A 74 -9.09 11.93 3.23
CA GLY A 74 -8.58 12.12 4.59
C GLY A 74 -9.69 12.31 5.64
N GLU A 75 -10.95 12.04 5.28
CA GLU A 75 -12.13 12.20 6.14
C GLU A 75 -12.08 11.34 7.40
N LYS A 76 -11.37 10.21 7.33
CA LYS A 76 -11.21 9.28 8.44
C LYS A 76 -9.81 8.70 8.45
N SER A 77 -9.29 8.51 9.66
CA SER A 77 -8.02 7.83 9.87
C SER A 77 -8.25 6.32 9.86
N TYR A 78 -7.55 5.64 8.96
CA TYR A 78 -7.44 4.18 8.93
C TYR A 78 -6.01 3.77 9.24
N ASN A 79 -5.86 2.72 10.04
CA ASN A 79 -4.59 2.29 10.58
C ASN A 79 -4.14 0.97 9.95
N ILE A 80 -2.83 0.74 10.04
CA ILE A 80 -2.24 -0.56 9.71
C ILE A 80 -1.67 -1.15 10.99
N THR A 81 -2.09 -2.37 11.33
CA THR A 81 -1.61 -3.08 12.52
C THR A 81 -1.02 -4.43 12.12
N VAL A 82 0.22 -4.68 12.53
CA VAL A 82 0.93 -5.94 12.37
C VAL A 82 1.26 -6.47 13.77
N ALA A 83 0.66 -7.59 14.14
CA ALA A 83 0.73 -8.11 15.50
C ALA A 83 0.94 -9.64 15.53
N ASP A 84 1.33 -10.14 16.69
CA ASP A 84 1.41 -11.58 17.00
C ASP A 84 2.31 -12.36 16.04
N HIS A 85 3.60 -12.00 15.99
CA HIS A 85 4.63 -12.59 15.13
C HIS A 85 4.29 -12.57 13.63
N SER A 86 3.52 -11.58 13.20
CA SER A 86 3.11 -11.42 11.80
C SER A 86 4.09 -10.57 11.02
N THR A 87 3.95 -10.56 9.70
CA THR A 87 4.85 -9.83 8.81
C THR A 87 4.08 -9.02 7.77
N LEU A 88 4.46 -7.75 7.61
CA LEU A 88 4.06 -6.92 6.48
C LEU A 88 5.26 -6.69 5.56
N ILE A 89 5.13 -7.00 4.28
CA ILE A 89 6.16 -6.80 3.27
C ILE A 89 5.63 -5.86 2.18
N LEU A 90 6.40 -4.82 1.89
CA LEU A 90 6.20 -3.90 0.78
C LEU A 90 7.36 -4.06 -0.21
N GLU A 91 7.03 -4.42 -1.45
CA GLU A 91 7.98 -4.57 -2.56
C GLU A 91 7.52 -3.68 -3.70
N ALA A 92 8.35 -2.71 -4.10
CA ALA A 92 7.99 -1.70 -5.11
C ALA A 92 6.60 -1.07 -4.90
N SER A 93 6.19 -0.88 -3.65
CA SER A 93 4.81 -0.50 -3.29
C SER A 93 4.76 0.83 -2.55
N ASN A 94 3.75 1.63 -2.84
CA ASN A 94 3.49 2.89 -2.15
C ASN A 94 2.21 2.78 -1.34
N VAL A 95 2.33 2.96 -0.01
CA VAL A 95 1.19 3.07 0.89
C VAL A 95 1.10 4.49 1.40
N THR A 96 -0.02 5.15 1.13
CA THR A 96 -0.27 6.54 1.49
C THR A 96 -1.50 6.64 2.38
N SER A 97 -1.39 7.37 3.49
CA SER A 97 -2.55 7.87 4.24
C SER A 97 -2.85 9.30 3.84
N LEU A 98 -4.11 9.59 3.54
CA LEU A 98 -4.58 10.98 3.39
C LEU A 98 -4.98 11.61 4.73
N SER A 99 -5.13 10.81 5.78
CA SER A 99 -5.36 11.30 7.12
C SER A 99 -4.02 11.44 7.85
N GLY A 100 -3.64 12.66 8.21
CA GLY A 100 -2.42 12.95 8.97
C GLY A 100 -2.43 12.46 10.43
N LEU A 101 -3.46 11.71 10.82
CA LEU A 101 -3.64 11.07 12.13
C LEU A 101 -3.58 9.54 12.06
N SER A 102 -3.52 8.96 10.85
CA SER A 102 -3.37 7.52 10.69
C SER A 102 -2.04 7.03 11.24
N THR A 103 -2.03 5.82 11.77
CA THR A 103 -0.86 5.21 12.39
C THR A 103 -0.57 3.83 11.80
N ILE A 104 0.69 3.43 11.89
CA ILE A 104 1.14 2.07 11.65
C ILE A 104 1.65 1.53 12.97
N THR A 105 1.18 0.36 13.39
CA THR A 105 1.66 -0.30 14.61
C THR A 105 2.23 -1.67 14.28
N VAL A 106 3.47 -1.93 14.70
CA VAL A 106 4.15 -3.22 14.58
C VAL A 106 4.47 -3.72 15.98
N ALA A 107 3.84 -4.81 16.41
CA ALA A 107 3.86 -5.23 17.80
C ALA A 107 4.10 -6.74 17.98
N ASN A 108 4.44 -7.16 19.20
CA ASN A 108 4.50 -8.57 19.61
C ASN A 108 5.38 -9.42 18.70
N SER A 109 6.66 -9.05 18.58
CA SER A 109 7.66 -9.74 17.77
C SER A 109 7.29 -9.83 16.28
N SER A 110 6.48 -8.90 15.79
CA SER A 110 6.14 -8.79 14.37
C SER A 110 7.20 -8.04 13.57
N ASN A 111 7.09 -8.14 12.24
CA ASN A 111 8.05 -7.58 11.31
C ASN A 111 7.38 -6.62 10.32
N ILE A 112 8.14 -5.60 9.92
CA ILE A 112 7.82 -4.77 8.76
C ILE A 112 9.04 -4.66 7.86
N LEU A 113 8.83 -4.90 6.57
CA LEU A 113 9.87 -4.86 5.55
C LEU A 113 9.44 -3.96 4.40
N LEU A 114 10.22 -2.93 4.11
CA LEU A 114 10.10 -2.07 2.94
C LEU A 114 11.31 -2.31 2.05
N ARG A 115 11.07 -2.72 0.80
CA ARG A 115 12.13 -2.95 -0.19
C ARG A 115 11.75 -2.50 -1.59
N ASP A 116 12.75 -2.47 -2.47
CA ASP A 116 12.60 -2.28 -3.92
C ASP A 116 11.90 -0.96 -4.31
N GLY A 117 12.23 0.14 -3.64
CA GLY A 117 11.61 1.46 -3.91
C GLY A 117 10.31 1.71 -3.15
N SER A 118 9.96 0.87 -2.17
CA SER A 118 8.69 1.01 -1.44
C SER A 118 8.63 2.26 -0.55
N SER A 119 7.42 2.76 -0.31
CA SER A 119 7.22 3.96 0.50
C SER A 119 6.02 3.91 1.44
N LEU A 120 6.18 4.48 2.63
CA LEU A 120 5.12 4.81 3.57
C LEU A 120 4.99 6.34 3.66
N ASN A 121 3.82 6.89 3.35
CA ASN A 121 3.61 8.33 3.26
C ASN A 121 2.37 8.80 4.03
N GLY A 122 2.48 9.95 4.71
CA GLY A 122 1.32 10.67 5.26
C GLY A 122 0.77 10.11 6.57
N PHE A 123 1.46 9.15 7.20
CA PHE A 123 1.12 8.65 8.53
C PHE A 123 1.67 9.56 9.62
N GLN A 124 0.93 9.70 10.71
CA GLN A 124 1.39 10.41 11.90
C GLN A 124 2.57 9.68 12.53
N THR A 125 2.39 8.38 12.78
CA THR A 125 3.36 7.61 13.55
C THR A 125 3.49 6.18 13.03
N LEU A 126 4.73 5.69 12.97
CA LEU A 126 5.07 4.27 12.96
C LEU A 126 5.49 3.86 14.39
N ASN A 127 4.60 3.14 15.08
CA ASN A 127 4.83 2.63 16.43
C ASN A 127 5.42 1.22 16.38
N LEU A 128 6.60 1.05 16.98
CA LEU A 128 7.26 -0.24 17.15
C LEU A 128 7.10 -0.68 18.61
N ASN A 129 6.19 -1.61 18.87
CA ASN A 129 5.87 -2.07 20.21
C ASN A 129 6.43 -3.47 20.41
N ASN A 130 7.74 -3.57 20.69
CA ASN A 130 8.44 -4.85 20.77
C ASN A 130 8.45 -5.59 19.42
N ALA A 131 8.84 -4.88 18.35
CA ALA A 131 8.94 -5.45 17.01
C ALA A 131 10.22 -6.29 16.84
N SER A 132 10.16 -7.39 16.10
CA SER A 132 11.34 -8.24 15.88
C SER A 132 12.28 -7.67 14.82
N LEU A 133 11.74 -7.27 13.67
CA LEU A 133 12.49 -6.68 12.58
C LEU A 133 11.74 -5.50 11.97
N THR A 134 12.39 -4.35 11.95
CA THR A 134 12.00 -3.20 11.14
C THR A 134 13.10 -2.97 10.12
N SER A 135 12.86 -3.39 8.87
CA SER A 135 13.81 -3.24 7.77
C SER A 135 13.24 -2.31 6.70
N ILE A 136 13.97 -1.25 6.40
CA ILE A 136 13.67 -0.32 5.32
C ILE A 136 14.93 -0.22 4.48
N VAL A 137 14.89 -0.83 3.30
CA VAL A 137 16.02 -0.92 2.38
C VAL A 137 15.57 -0.40 1.02
N ASP A 138 16.29 0.53 0.41
CA ASP A 138 15.87 1.15 -0.85
C ASP A 138 14.43 1.69 -0.80
N GLY A 139 14.09 2.42 0.27
CA GLY A 139 12.71 2.84 0.53
C GLY A 139 12.57 4.28 1.00
N THR A 140 11.34 4.78 1.01
CA THR A 140 11.00 6.10 1.55
C THR A 140 10.09 5.98 2.75
N LEU A 141 10.49 6.58 3.87
CA LEU A 141 9.70 6.66 5.08
C LEU A 141 9.34 8.14 5.32
N LYS A 142 8.13 8.54 4.96
CA LYS A 142 7.63 9.91 5.16
C LYS A 142 6.46 9.90 6.14
N VAL A 143 6.81 9.69 7.41
CA VAL A 143 5.89 9.68 8.55
C VAL A 143 6.38 10.70 9.58
N ASN A 144 5.53 11.28 10.43
CA ASN A 144 6.03 12.34 11.33
C ASN A 144 6.99 11.76 12.39
N HIS A 145 6.62 10.63 13.00
CA HIS A 145 7.41 9.99 14.04
C HIS A 145 7.54 8.48 13.84
N VAL A 146 8.70 7.94 14.18
CA VAL A 146 8.96 6.51 14.31
C VAL A 146 9.40 6.28 15.74
N ASN A 147 8.55 5.64 16.54
CA ASN A 147 8.74 5.57 18.00
C ASN A 147 8.66 4.14 18.49
N GLY A 148 9.39 3.84 19.57
CA GLY A 148 9.24 2.62 20.33
C GLY A 148 10.51 1.76 20.34
N SER A 149 10.36 0.45 20.21
CA SER A 149 11.45 -0.50 20.32
C SER A 149 11.35 -1.63 19.29
N THR A 150 12.52 -2.01 18.77
CA THR A 150 12.68 -3.17 17.92
C THR A 150 14.00 -3.86 18.20
N ARG A 151 14.02 -5.18 18.05
CA ARG A 151 15.25 -5.97 18.19
C ARG A 151 16.24 -5.70 17.07
N ILE A 152 15.76 -5.56 15.83
CA ILE A 152 16.60 -5.25 14.66
C ILE A 152 15.99 -4.07 13.92
N LEU A 153 16.75 -2.98 13.83
CA LEU A 153 16.48 -1.85 12.96
C LEU A 153 17.49 -1.84 11.82
N GLU A 154 17.01 -2.00 10.60
CA GLU A 154 17.84 -1.89 9.39
C GLU A 154 17.33 -0.73 8.54
N LEU A 155 18.19 0.27 8.34
CA LEU A 155 17.94 1.41 7.46
C LEU A 155 19.10 1.50 6.47
N ALA A 156 18.85 1.14 5.21
CA ALA A 156 19.87 1.17 4.16
C ALA A 156 19.33 1.80 2.89
N ARG A 157 19.99 2.84 2.38
CA ARG A 157 19.50 3.60 1.21
C ARG A 157 18.06 4.09 1.41
N THR A 158 17.76 4.50 2.64
CA THR A 158 16.44 4.97 3.06
C THR A 158 16.36 6.49 3.02
N LEU A 159 15.31 7.01 2.39
CA LEU A 159 14.96 8.43 2.45
C LEU A 159 13.92 8.63 3.55
N ALA A 160 14.24 9.41 4.58
CA ALA A 160 13.34 9.68 5.69
C ALA A 160 13.13 11.19 5.92
N PRO A 161 12.64 11.94 4.91
CA PRO A 161 12.49 13.39 5.03
C PRO A 161 11.50 13.73 6.16
N ASP A 162 11.88 14.71 6.98
CA ASP A 162 11.07 15.26 8.07
C ASP A 162 10.54 14.22 9.08
N THR A 163 11.13 13.03 9.10
CA THR A 163 10.74 11.93 10.00
C THR A 163 11.62 11.92 11.23
N GLN A 164 11.01 12.04 12.41
CA GLN A 164 11.72 11.91 13.68
C GLN A 164 11.79 10.44 14.10
N ILE A 165 12.99 9.91 14.33
CA ILE A 165 13.19 8.51 14.69
C ILE A 165 13.69 8.41 16.14
N ASN A 166 12.84 7.90 17.03
CA ASN A 166 13.13 7.65 18.45
C ASN A 166 12.93 6.16 18.75
N ILE A 167 13.95 5.36 18.45
CA ILE A 167 13.92 3.90 18.64
C ILE A 167 14.92 3.47 19.69
N THR A 168 14.45 2.61 20.59
CA THR A 168 15.28 1.91 21.58
C THR A 168 15.55 0.48 21.13
N ALA A 169 16.81 0.05 21.22
CA ALA A 169 17.17 -1.35 21.01
C ALA A 169 16.65 -2.22 22.17
N GLN A 170 16.32 -3.47 21.87
CA GLN A 170 15.89 -4.48 22.85
C GLN A 170 16.98 -5.51 23.13
#